data_AF-A0A850P2Y4-F1
#
_entry.id   AF-A0A850P2Y4-F1
#
_cell.length_a   1.000
_cell.length_b   1.000
_cell.length_c   1.000
_cell.angle_alpha   90.00
_cell.angle_beta   90.00
_cell.angle_gamma   90.00
#
_symmetry.space_group_name_H-M   'P 1'
#
loop_
_entity.id
_entity.type
_entity.pdbx_description
1 polymer ?
#
loop_
_entity_poly.entity_id
_entity_poly.type
_entity_poly.pdbx_seq_one_letter_code
_entity_poly.pdbx_strand_id
1 'polypeptide(L)'
;MPSTDEAAKAPQNSADNLLIKTWLHNRGANTRRAYESDVRAFLAHVGKPLAQVTAADLQSWYDSLTGADATRRRKQMAVKSRLSYGAAMEMLPRDVGPAVRVPKMRDSLHERILTQEQVRDLIDGETDPRRRTMLRVLYQPGKKAAMVPATVPRREVEQRLDVPPGSTRPGKPPVRASPPA
;
A
#
# COMPACT_ATOMS: atom_id res chain seq x y z
N MET A 1 -50.86 -9.27 -10.42
CA MET A 1 -49.55 -9.91 -10.22
C MET A 1 -48.48 -8.98 -10.79
N PRO A 2 -47.86 -8.09 -9.99
CA PRO A 2 -46.77 -7.28 -10.49
C PRO A 2 -45.44 -8.07 -10.42
N SER A 3 -44.70 -7.98 -11.52
CA SER A 3 -43.45 -8.68 -11.81
C SER A 3 -42.34 -8.39 -10.80
N THR A 4 -41.61 -9.43 -10.42
CA THR A 4 -40.62 -9.45 -9.32
C THR A 4 -39.25 -8.87 -9.69
N ASP A 5 -39.14 -8.06 -10.74
CA ASP A 5 -37.82 -7.70 -11.31
C ASP A 5 -37.38 -6.24 -11.06
N GLU A 6 -38.06 -5.49 -10.19
CA GLU A 6 -37.77 -4.06 -9.94
C GLU A 6 -37.14 -3.76 -8.56
N ALA A 7 -36.74 -4.78 -7.80
CA ALA A 7 -36.07 -4.61 -6.50
C ALA A 7 -34.52 -4.68 -6.57
N ALA A 8 -33.94 -4.84 -7.76
CA ALA A 8 -32.56 -5.33 -7.93
C ALA A 8 -31.48 -4.23 -8.02
N LYS A 9 -31.52 -3.22 -7.14
CA LYS A 9 -30.31 -2.47 -6.73
C LYS A 9 -30.58 -1.65 -5.46
N ALA A 10 -30.79 -2.35 -4.34
CA ALA A 10 -30.85 -1.71 -3.03
C ALA A 10 -29.62 -0.79 -2.84
N PRO A 11 -29.78 0.44 -2.32
CA PRO A 11 -28.64 1.32 -2.08
C PRO A 11 -27.71 0.58 -1.13
N GLN A 12 -26.39 0.59 -1.38
CA GLN A 12 -25.42 -0.06 -0.49
C GLN A 12 -25.82 0.12 0.98
N ASN A 13 -26.12 -1.00 1.64
CA ASN A 13 -26.81 -1.08 2.92
C ASN A 13 -26.32 -0.04 3.93
N SER A 14 -27.22 0.77 4.50
CA SER A 14 -26.87 1.85 5.45
C SER A 14 -26.10 1.33 6.67
N ALA A 15 -26.50 0.16 7.18
CA ALA A 15 -25.83 -0.56 8.27
C ALA A 15 -24.39 -0.98 7.90
N ASP A 16 -24.19 -1.49 6.67
CA ASP A 16 -22.87 -1.90 6.20
C ASP A 16 -21.93 -0.71 6.05
N ASN A 17 -22.44 0.42 5.54
CA ASN A 17 -21.69 1.66 5.42
C ASN A 17 -21.32 2.24 6.80
N LEU A 18 -22.25 2.21 7.76
CA LEU A 18 -21.98 2.62 9.14
C LEU A 18 -20.87 1.77 9.75
N LEU A 19 -20.95 0.44 9.60
CA LEU A 19 -19.94 -0.49 10.07
C LEU A 19 -18.56 -0.25 9.42
N ILE A 20 -18.50 0.05 8.11
CA ILE A 20 -17.23 0.42 7.44
C ILE A 20 -16.66 1.69 8.04
N LYS A 21 -17.51 2.71 8.24
CA LYS A 21 -17.09 4.01 8.76
C LYS A 21 -16.54 3.90 10.18
N THR A 22 -17.23 3.20 11.07
CA THR A 22 -16.80 3.00 12.47
C THR A 22 -15.54 2.14 12.54
N TRP A 23 -15.46 1.07 11.75
CA TRP A 23 -14.26 0.21 11.68
C TRP A 23 -12.99 0.96 11.25
N LEU A 24 -13.11 1.96 10.37
CA LEU A 24 -11.97 2.68 9.79
C LEU A 24 -11.64 4.01 10.48
N HIS A 25 -12.34 4.37 11.57
CA HIS A 25 -12.21 5.70 12.19
C HIS A 25 -10.76 6.01 12.62
N ASN A 26 -10.06 5.07 13.27
CA ASN A 26 -8.72 5.27 13.81
C ASN A 26 -7.59 4.74 12.88
N ARG A 27 -7.83 4.66 11.57
CA ARG A 27 -6.84 4.19 10.58
C ARG A 27 -6.28 5.36 9.77
N GLY A 28 -4.97 5.33 9.50
CA GLY A 28 -4.33 6.31 8.62
C GLY A 28 -4.92 6.32 7.21
N ALA A 29 -4.82 7.45 6.51
CA ALA A 29 -5.52 7.69 5.24
C ALA A 29 -5.26 6.63 4.15
N ASN A 30 -4.02 6.15 4.03
CA ASN A 30 -3.66 5.11 3.06
C ASN A 30 -4.31 3.76 3.39
N THR A 31 -4.24 3.36 4.66
CA THR A 31 -4.87 2.11 5.14
C THR A 31 -6.38 2.16 4.99
N ARG A 32 -7.00 3.30 5.34
CA ARG A 32 -8.44 3.53 5.18
C ARG A 32 -8.87 3.32 3.73
N ARG A 33 -8.23 4.01 2.79
CA ARG A 33 -8.55 3.90 1.34
C ARG A 33 -8.41 2.46 0.84
N ALA A 34 -7.31 1.80 1.17
CA ALA A 34 -7.06 0.43 0.71
C ALA A 34 -8.10 -0.55 1.28
N TYR A 35 -8.37 -0.48 2.58
CA TYR A 35 -9.29 -1.40 3.26
C TYR A 35 -10.74 -1.16 2.87
N GLU A 36 -11.13 0.10 2.73
CA GLU A 36 -12.45 0.46 2.21
C GLU A 36 -12.66 -0.07 0.80
N SER A 37 -11.70 0.14 -0.10
CA SER A 37 -11.76 -0.37 -1.47
C SER A 37 -11.90 -1.89 -1.51
N ASP A 38 -11.11 -2.62 -0.72
CA ASP A 38 -11.16 -4.08 -0.69
C ASP A 38 -12.52 -4.60 -0.19
N VAL A 39 -13.04 -3.97 0.86
CA VAL A 39 -14.32 -4.34 1.44
C VAL A 39 -15.49 -4.03 0.48
N ARG A 40 -15.44 -2.89 -0.22
CA ARG A 40 -16.44 -2.54 -1.23
C ARG A 40 -16.40 -3.51 -2.40
N ALA A 41 -15.21 -3.93 -2.84
CA ALA A 41 -15.04 -4.93 -3.88
C ALA A 41 -15.62 -6.30 -3.44
N PHE A 42 -15.42 -6.69 -2.18
CA PHE A 42 -16.04 -7.89 -1.62
C PHE A 42 -17.57 -7.81 -1.62
N LEU A 43 -18.15 -6.72 -1.13
CA LEU A 43 -19.61 -6.52 -1.12
C LEU A 43 -20.20 -6.54 -2.54
N ALA A 44 -19.49 -5.97 -3.50
CA ALA A 44 -19.89 -6.01 -4.91
C ALA A 44 -19.84 -7.43 -5.49
N HIS A 45 -18.87 -8.25 -5.10
CA HIS A 45 -18.77 -9.65 -5.52
C HIS A 45 -19.89 -10.51 -4.96
N VAL A 46 -20.22 -10.37 -3.66
CA VAL A 46 -21.22 -11.23 -3.01
C VAL A 46 -22.66 -10.76 -3.22
N GLY A 47 -22.86 -9.49 -3.56
CA GLY A 47 -24.19 -8.93 -3.87
C GLY A 47 -25.17 -8.92 -2.69
N LYS A 48 -24.69 -9.08 -1.46
CA LYS A 48 -25.54 -9.21 -0.26
C LYS A 48 -24.97 -8.50 0.98
N PRO A 49 -25.82 -8.20 1.98
CA PRO A 49 -25.41 -7.58 3.24
C PRO A 49 -24.36 -8.38 4.00
N LEU A 50 -23.48 -7.72 4.78
CA LEU A 50 -22.51 -8.46 5.61
C LEU A 50 -23.18 -9.40 6.60
N ALA A 51 -24.35 -9.06 7.12
CA ALA A 51 -25.09 -9.90 8.06
C ALA A 51 -25.48 -11.27 7.46
N GLN A 52 -25.53 -11.38 6.12
CA GLN A 52 -25.90 -12.59 5.38
C GLN A 52 -24.68 -13.30 4.75
N VAL A 53 -23.47 -12.80 4.98
CA VAL A 53 -22.24 -13.40 4.46
C VAL A 53 -21.96 -14.73 5.15
N THR A 54 -21.55 -15.71 4.36
CA THR A 54 -21.18 -17.06 4.77
C THR A 54 -19.71 -17.35 4.49
N ALA A 55 -19.20 -18.45 5.02
CA ALA A 55 -17.84 -18.90 4.73
C ALA A 55 -17.63 -19.24 3.24
N ALA A 56 -18.67 -19.72 2.55
CA ALA A 56 -18.60 -20.05 1.13
C ALA A 56 -18.40 -18.78 0.27
N ASP A 57 -19.01 -17.67 0.65
CA ASP A 57 -18.82 -16.38 -0.06
C ASP A 57 -17.40 -15.85 0.08
N LEU A 58 -16.82 -16.01 1.28
CA LEU A 58 -15.44 -15.64 1.54
C LEU A 58 -14.45 -16.48 0.73
N GLN A 59 -14.75 -17.76 0.49
CA GLN A 59 -13.94 -18.64 -0.37
C GLN A 59 -14.12 -18.27 -1.84
N SER A 60 -15.36 -18.15 -2.31
CA SER A 60 -15.69 -17.75 -3.67
C SER A 60 -15.03 -16.43 -4.06
N TRP A 61 -15.04 -15.44 -3.17
CA TRP A 61 -14.34 -14.19 -3.42
C TRP A 61 -12.82 -14.37 -3.48
N TYR A 62 -12.22 -15.12 -2.56
CA TYR A 62 -10.78 -15.37 -2.57
C TYR A 62 -10.30 -16.07 -3.85
N ASP A 63 -11.12 -17.01 -4.35
CA ASP A 63 -10.86 -17.76 -5.58
C ASP A 63 -11.04 -16.89 -6.83
N SER A 64 -11.91 -15.86 -6.78
CA SER A 64 -12.05 -14.89 -7.88
C SER A 64 -10.93 -13.85 -7.92
N LEU A 65 -10.18 -13.66 -6.83
CA LEU A 65 -9.09 -12.69 -6.79
C LEU A 65 -7.91 -13.13 -7.67
N THR A 66 -7.49 -12.25 -8.59
CA THR A 66 -6.32 -12.44 -9.44
C THR A 66 -5.09 -11.68 -8.91
N GLY A 67 -3.90 -12.03 -9.41
CA GLY A 67 -2.63 -11.36 -9.10
C GLY A 67 -1.83 -12.02 -7.98
N ALA A 68 -0.85 -11.29 -7.44
CA ALA A 68 0.08 -11.84 -6.46
C ALA A 68 -0.60 -12.31 -5.16
N ASP A 69 -0.16 -13.44 -4.62
CA ASP A 69 -0.74 -14.04 -3.41
C ASP A 69 -0.71 -13.11 -2.20
N ALA A 70 0.33 -12.27 -2.08
CA ALA A 70 0.43 -11.24 -1.06
C ALA A 70 -0.76 -10.27 -1.11
N THR A 71 -1.13 -9.83 -2.32
CA THR A 71 -2.25 -8.92 -2.55
C THR A 71 -3.57 -9.61 -2.26
N ARG A 72 -3.77 -10.83 -2.77
CA ARG A 72 -4.98 -11.63 -2.53
C ARG A 72 -5.20 -11.86 -1.04
N ARG A 73 -4.15 -12.27 -0.33
CA ARG A 73 -4.15 -12.46 1.12
C ARG A 73 -4.46 -11.17 1.89
N ARG A 74 -3.84 -10.04 1.52
CA ARG A 74 -4.09 -8.74 2.17
C ARG A 74 -5.56 -8.34 2.05
N LYS A 75 -6.15 -8.50 0.86
CA LYS A 75 -7.57 -8.26 0.59
C LYS A 75 -8.46 -9.14 1.48
N GLN A 76 -8.17 -10.44 1.53
CA GLN A 76 -8.90 -11.40 2.37
C GLN A 76 -8.83 -11.04 3.86
N MET A 77 -7.64 -10.68 4.34
CA MET A 77 -7.45 -10.32 5.75
C MET A 77 -8.14 -9.00 6.12
N ALA A 78 -8.25 -8.04 5.20
CA ALA A 78 -9.02 -6.83 5.43
C ALA A 78 -10.51 -7.14 5.66
N VAL A 79 -11.10 -8.01 4.83
CA VAL A 79 -12.50 -8.44 4.99
C VAL A 79 -12.71 -9.23 6.28
N LYS A 80 -11.82 -10.19 6.60
CA LYS A 80 -11.88 -10.92 7.87
C LYS A 80 -11.79 -10.01 9.08
N SER A 81 -10.92 -8.99 9.04
CA SER A 81 -10.80 -8.00 10.11
C SER A 81 -12.07 -7.17 10.28
N ARG A 82 -12.77 -6.83 9.18
CA ARG A 82 -14.06 -6.14 9.25
C ARG A 82 -15.14 -7.02 9.89
N LEU A 83 -15.23 -8.30 9.50
CA LEU A 83 -16.22 -9.24 10.04
C LEU A 83 -16.01 -9.46 11.55
N SER A 84 -14.76 -9.66 11.95
CA SER A 84 -14.40 -9.80 13.36
C SER A 84 -14.75 -8.54 14.17
N TYR A 85 -14.47 -7.34 13.65
CA TYR A 85 -14.87 -6.08 14.28
C TYR A 85 -16.39 -5.94 14.39
N GLY A 86 -17.13 -6.27 13.32
CA GLY A 86 -18.59 -6.18 13.31
C GLY A 86 -19.26 -7.13 14.31
N ALA A 87 -18.73 -8.35 14.46
CA ALA A 87 -19.20 -9.28 15.48
C ALA A 87 -18.85 -8.81 16.90
N ALA A 88 -17.63 -8.28 17.12
CA ALA A 88 -17.21 -7.76 18.42
C ALA A 88 -17.99 -6.51 18.87
N MET A 89 -18.53 -5.74 17.92
CA MET A 89 -19.37 -4.56 18.19
C MET A 89 -20.87 -4.90 18.14
N GLU A 90 -21.23 -6.19 18.05
CA GLU A 90 -22.61 -6.68 17.95
C GLU A 90 -23.41 -6.10 16.77
N MET A 91 -22.71 -5.53 15.77
CA MET A 91 -23.30 -5.01 14.53
C MET A 91 -23.53 -6.12 13.49
N LEU A 92 -22.91 -7.29 13.69
CA LEU A 92 -23.10 -8.50 12.90
C LEU A 92 -23.49 -9.67 13.81
N PRO A 93 -24.34 -10.60 13.35
CA PRO A 93 -24.81 -11.71 14.18
C PRO A 93 -23.70 -12.70 14.54
N ARG A 94 -22.64 -12.82 13.72
CA ARG A 94 -21.51 -13.71 13.96
C ARG A 94 -20.30 -13.36 13.10
N ASP A 95 -19.11 -13.79 13.52
CA ASP A 95 -17.89 -13.75 12.70
C ASP A 95 -17.73 -15.05 11.91
N VAL A 96 -17.79 -14.96 10.58
CA VAL A 96 -17.54 -16.09 9.66
C VAL A 96 -16.10 -16.15 9.15
N GLY A 97 -15.28 -15.16 9.49
CA GLY A 97 -13.88 -15.06 9.09
C GLY A 97 -13.01 -16.27 9.51
N PRO A 98 -13.11 -16.78 10.74
CA PRO A 98 -12.30 -17.91 11.21
C PRO A 98 -12.49 -19.20 10.39
N ALA A 99 -13.66 -19.40 9.78
CA ALA A 99 -13.95 -20.59 8.99
C ALA A 99 -13.14 -20.69 7.68
N VAL A 100 -12.59 -19.58 7.18
CA VAL A 100 -11.78 -19.57 5.95
C VAL A 100 -10.30 -19.53 6.28
N ARG A 101 -9.58 -20.60 5.91
CA ARG A 101 -8.11 -20.63 5.95
C ARG A 101 -7.55 -19.82 4.78
N VAL A 102 -6.71 -18.86 5.10
CA VAL A 102 -5.94 -18.10 4.09
C VAL A 102 -4.53 -18.68 4.08
N PRO A 103 -4.00 -19.12 2.93
CA PRO A 103 -2.65 -19.68 2.85
C PRO A 103 -1.61 -18.79 3.55
N LYS A 104 -0.73 -19.43 4.33
CA LYS A 104 0.38 -18.72 4.97
C LYS A 104 1.38 -18.34 3.88
N MET A 105 1.63 -17.05 3.73
CA MET A 105 2.67 -16.57 2.83
C MET A 105 4.04 -16.97 3.40
N ARG A 106 4.95 -17.46 2.56
CA ARG A 106 6.35 -17.59 2.95
C ARG A 106 6.87 -16.19 3.24
N ASP A 107 7.61 -16.04 4.32
CA ASP A 107 8.22 -14.77 4.66
C ASP A 107 9.37 -14.51 3.69
N SER A 108 9.10 -13.89 2.53
CA SER A 108 10.12 -13.58 1.52
C SER A 108 10.75 -12.20 1.70
N LEU A 109 10.55 -11.56 2.87
CA LEU A 109 11.16 -10.25 3.14
C LEU A 109 12.69 -10.32 3.05
N HIS A 110 13.27 -11.42 3.49
CA HIS A 110 14.72 -11.66 3.46
C HIS A 110 15.27 -11.82 2.04
N GLU A 111 14.47 -12.29 1.09
CA GLU A 111 14.87 -12.48 -0.31
C GLU A 111 15.06 -11.13 -1.06
N ARG A 112 14.65 -10.01 -0.44
CA ARG A 112 14.69 -8.67 -1.01
C ARG A 112 15.70 -7.73 -0.35
N ILE A 113 16.57 -8.25 0.52
CA ILE A 113 17.59 -7.45 1.21
C ILE A 113 18.88 -7.51 0.39
N LEU A 114 19.31 -6.38 -0.14
CA LEU A 114 20.63 -6.25 -0.76
C LEU A 114 21.72 -6.36 0.32
N THR A 115 22.78 -7.13 0.04
CA THR A 115 23.98 -7.14 0.89
C THR A 115 24.69 -5.79 0.84
N GLN A 116 25.52 -5.49 1.85
CA GLN A 116 26.33 -4.27 1.85
C GLN A 116 27.24 -4.16 0.61
N GLU A 117 27.73 -5.30 0.11
CA GLU A 117 28.48 -5.38 -1.14
C GLU A 117 27.63 -4.98 -2.34
N GLN A 118 26.45 -5.59 -2.50
CA GLN A 118 25.54 -5.28 -3.60
C GLN A 118 25.10 -3.81 -3.61
N VAL A 119 24.92 -3.18 -2.44
CA VAL A 119 24.60 -1.75 -2.38
C VAL A 119 25.79 -0.87 -2.74
N ARG A 120 27.01 -1.23 -2.34
CA ARG A 120 28.23 -0.51 -2.77
C ARG A 120 28.39 -0.58 -4.27
N ASP A 121 28.27 -1.78 -4.85
CA ASP A 121 28.36 -1.98 -6.30
C ASP A 121 27.30 -1.18 -7.06
N LEU A 122 26.08 -1.11 -6.52
CA LEU A 122 24.99 -0.31 -7.08
C LEU A 122 25.29 1.21 -7.04
N ILE A 123 25.88 1.69 -5.94
CA ILE A 123 26.27 3.11 -5.81
C ILE A 123 27.42 3.45 -6.75
N ASP A 124 28.44 2.59 -6.81
CA ASP A 124 29.65 2.86 -7.57
C ASP A 124 29.43 2.68 -9.08
N GLY A 125 28.55 1.75 -9.47
CA GLY A 125 28.13 1.50 -10.85
C GLY A 125 27.12 2.51 -11.42
N GLU A 126 26.44 3.31 -10.60
CA GLU A 126 25.46 4.30 -11.08
C GLU A 126 26.16 5.50 -11.73
N THR A 127 25.88 5.76 -13.00
CA THR A 127 26.57 6.79 -13.79
C THR A 127 25.94 8.17 -13.65
N ASP A 128 24.65 8.27 -13.31
CA ASP A 128 23.99 9.55 -13.03
C ASP A 128 24.28 10.01 -11.59
N PRO A 129 25.00 11.12 -11.38
CA PRO A 129 25.35 11.58 -10.04
C PRO A 129 24.14 11.90 -9.16
N ARG A 130 22.99 12.28 -9.77
CA ARG A 130 21.76 12.49 -9.00
C ARG A 130 21.24 11.19 -8.41
N ARG A 131 21.19 10.12 -9.20
CA ARG A 131 20.74 8.79 -8.74
C ARG A 131 21.74 8.19 -7.77
N ARG A 132 23.04 8.36 -8.01
CA ARG A 132 24.11 7.97 -7.10
C ARG A 132 23.96 8.62 -5.72
N THR A 133 23.70 9.93 -5.66
CA THR A 133 23.42 10.62 -4.39
C THR A 133 22.14 10.12 -3.74
N MET A 134 21.06 9.88 -4.52
CA MET A 134 19.84 9.29 -3.97
C MET A 134 20.09 7.92 -3.33
N LEU A 135 20.86 7.04 -3.99
CA LEU A 135 21.22 5.73 -3.44
C LEU A 135 22.02 5.85 -2.14
N ARG A 136 22.98 6.78 -2.06
CA ARG A 136 23.75 7.07 -0.84
C ARG A 136 22.87 7.58 0.32
N VAL A 137 21.87 8.39 0.02
CA VAL A 137 20.91 8.90 1.02
C VAL A 137 19.97 7.81 1.50
N LEU A 138 19.47 6.97 0.58
CA LEU A 138 18.59 5.86 0.90
C LEU A 138 19.31 4.77 1.72
N TYR A 139 20.62 4.60 1.51
CA TYR A 139 21.48 3.65 2.23
C TYR A 139 22.21 4.28 3.43
N GLN A 140 21.51 5.10 4.23
CA GLN A 140 22.03 5.52 5.54
C GLN A 140 21.60 4.51 6.62
N PRO A 141 22.55 3.83 7.30
CA PRO A 141 22.21 2.88 8.34
C PRO A 141 21.39 3.54 9.47
N GLY A 142 20.33 2.86 9.91
CA GLY A 142 19.46 3.31 11.00
C GLY A 142 18.26 4.18 10.60
N LYS A 143 18.14 4.61 9.33
CA LYS A 143 16.95 5.32 8.85
C LYS A 143 16.09 4.37 8.02
N LYS A 144 14.83 4.14 8.43
CA LYS A 144 13.83 3.56 7.52
C LYS A 144 13.74 4.48 6.31
N ALA A 145 13.67 3.92 5.10
CA ALA A 145 13.47 4.70 3.88
C ALA A 145 12.16 5.51 4.00
N ALA A 146 12.27 6.73 4.50
CA ALA A 146 11.23 7.72 4.45
C ALA A 146 11.40 8.43 3.12
N MET A 147 10.36 8.37 2.28
CA MET A 147 10.28 9.24 1.11
C MET A 147 10.47 10.68 1.61
N VAL A 148 11.53 11.36 1.18
CA VAL A 148 11.68 12.80 1.42
C VAL A 148 10.53 13.46 0.67
N PRO A 149 9.56 14.10 1.36
CA PRO A 149 8.46 14.74 0.67
C PRO A 149 9.01 15.88 -0.19
N ALA A 150 8.39 16.10 -1.35
CA ALA A 150 8.83 17.12 -2.32
C ALA A 150 8.86 18.55 -1.75
N THR A 151 8.30 18.76 -0.56
CA THR A 151 8.28 20.02 0.19
C THR A 151 9.55 20.31 0.99
N VAL A 152 10.46 19.34 1.18
CA VAL A 152 11.73 19.62 1.85
C VAL A 152 12.66 20.40 0.90
N PRO A 153 13.08 21.63 1.25
CA PRO A 153 13.96 22.42 0.39
C PRO A 153 15.29 21.70 0.13
N ARG A 154 15.73 21.70 -1.13
CA ARG A 154 16.98 21.06 -1.56
C ARG A 154 18.20 21.46 -0.71
N ARG A 155 18.27 22.72 -0.27
CA ARG A 155 19.34 23.24 0.59
C ARG A 155 19.40 22.57 1.97
N GLU A 156 18.25 22.24 2.54
CA GLU A 156 18.17 21.54 3.83
C GLU A 156 18.68 20.11 3.71
N VAL A 157 18.41 19.47 2.56
CA VAL A 157 18.94 18.14 2.23
C VAL A 157 20.46 18.21 2.01
N GLU A 158 20.95 19.20 1.27
CA GLU A 158 22.39 19.39 1.00
C GLU A 158 23.19 19.66 2.29
N GLN A 159 22.69 20.50 3.20
CA GLN A 159 23.34 20.80 4.48
C GLN A 159 23.42 19.59 5.43
N ARG A 160 22.37 18.75 5.48
CA ARG A 160 22.36 17.55 6.32
C ARG A 160 23.29 16.44 5.81
N LEU A 161 23.74 16.54 4.55
CA LEU A 161 24.51 15.52 3.87
C LEU A 161 25.94 15.96 3.55
N ASP A 162 26.34 17.16 4.02
CA ASP A 162 27.64 17.76 3.75
C ASP A 162 27.95 17.84 2.24
N VAL A 163 26.93 18.10 1.42
CA VAL A 163 27.05 18.25 -0.03
C VAL A 163 27.31 19.72 -0.36
N PRO A 164 28.35 20.06 -1.15
CA PRO A 164 28.63 21.44 -1.52
C PRO A 164 27.42 22.12 -2.18
N PRO A 165 27.02 23.33 -1.72
CA PRO A 165 25.88 24.04 -2.28
C PRO A 165 26.13 24.37 -3.74
N GLY A 166 25.16 24.05 -4.61
CA GLY A 166 25.24 24.36 -6.04
C GLY A 166 25.80 23.24 -6.93
N SER A 167 26.05 22.04 -6.41
CA SER A 167 26.43 20.88 -7.23
C SER A 167 25.28 20.52 -8.21
N THR A 168 25.40 21.00 -9.45
CA THR A 168 24.37 20.81 -10.48
C THR A 168 25.00 20.17 -11.71
N ARG A 169 25.12 18.82 -11.64
CA ARG A 169 25.18 17.88 -12.78
C ARG A 169 26.47 17.80 -13.63
N PRO A 170 26.83 16.60 -14.14
CA PRO A 170 27.75 16.42 -15.26
C PRO A 170 27.10 16.79 -16.60
N GLY A 171 27.88 17.40 -17.51
CA GLY A 171 27.48 17.57 -18.92
C GLY A 171 27.72 18.92 -19.59
N LYS A 172 28.63 19.79 -19.12
CA LYS A 172 29.12 20.92 -19.92
C LYS A 172 30.62 21.11 -19.71
N PRO A 173 31.47 21.06 -20.75
CA PRO A 173 32.87 21.42 -20.62
C PRO A 173 32.96 22.90 -20.19
N PRO A 174 33.92 23.29 -19.34
CA PRO A 174 34.15 24.70 -19.05
C PRO A 174 34.43 25.45 -20.36
N VAL A 175 33.75 26.57 -20.57
CA VAL A 175 34.05 27.50 -21.65
C VAL A 175 35.48 28.00 -21.40
N ARG A 176 36.40 27.71 -22.33
CA ARG A 176 37.78 28.17 -22.28
C ARG A 176 37.76 29.71 -22.29
N ALA A 177 38.34 30.33 -21.28
CA ALA A 177 38.55 31.78 -21.29
C ALA A 177 39.40 32.13 -22.53
N SER A 178 38.95 33.12 -23.30
CA SER A 178 39.75 33.67 -24.40
C SER A 178 40.95 34.40 -23.80
N PRO A 179 42.15 34.30 -24.39
CA PRO A 179 43.31 35.07 -23.92
C PRO A 179 43.06 36.56 -24.15
N PRO A 180 43.55 37.44 -23.26
CA PRO A 180 43.49 38.88 -23.50
C PRO A 180 44.35 39.25 -24.72
N ALA A 181 43.90 40.27 -25.46
CA ALA A 181 44.61 40.86 -26.59
C ALA A 181 45.92 41.54 -26.18
#